data_AF-A0A4P9XGS9-F1
#
_entry.id   AF-A0A4P9XGS9-F1
#
_cell.length_a   1.000
_cell.length_b   1.000
_cell.length_c   1.000
_cell.angle_alpha   90.00
_cell.angle_beta   90.00
_cell.angle_gamma   90.00
#
_symmetry.space_group_name_H-M   'P 1'
#
loop_
_entity.id
_entity.type
_entity.pdbx_description
1 polymer ?
#
loop_
_entity_poly.entity_id
_entity_poly.type
_entity_poly.pdbx_seq_one_letter_code
_entity_poly.pdbx_strand_id
1 'polypeptide(L)'
;LALAGSFVDASPAAPQQIPVASSSNSPSSANALATLRSFSTLLVLKPHFAAVQPDGTRAVYYKDDQNRDKNIEFIGTGGNVVGKVAVEYYPNSNNIRYAILRAYPRTGGRMSDSAFVKFSYNADEPIVSDYLVETPRGQIDTELFGGADGSINMLLDLPQQQVVYNVQAWDGTSIPLVPASSVVRD
;
A
#
# COMPACT_ATOMS: atom_id res chain seq x y z
N LEU A 1 48.43 57.96 -22.03
CA LEU A 1 47.49 56.87 -21.65
C LEU A 1 46.49 56.70 -22.79
N ALA A 2 46.46 55.54 -23.44
CA ALA A 2 45.49 55.22 -24.49
C ALA A 2 44.66 54.03 -24.00
N LEU A 3 43.34 54.20 -23.91
CA LEU A 3 42.38 53.16 -23.55
C LEU A 3 41.81 52.56 -24.83
N ALA A 4 42.19 51.31 -25.13
CA ALA A 4 41.61 50.53 -26.21
C ALA A 4 40.33 49.84 -25.70
N GLY A 5 39.19 50.15 -26.30
CA GLY A 5 37.90 49.52 -26.03
C GLY A 5 37.62 48.39 -27.03
N SER A 6 37.31 47.21 -26.51
CA SER A 6 36.91 46.03 -27.28
C SER A 6 35.38 45.96 -27.35
N PHE A 7 34.82 45.88 -28.55
CA PHE A 7 33.40 45.60 -28.76
C PHE A 7 33.22 44.09 -28.89
N VAL A 8 32.28 43.54 -28.11
CA VAL A 8 31.90 42.13 -28.15
C VAL A 8 30.68 42.01 -29.06
N ASP A 9 30.79 41.18 -30.10
CA ASP A 9 29.73 40.94 -31.07
C ASP A 9 28.72 39.93 -30.48
N ALA A 10 27.45 40.32 -30.41
CA ALA A 10 26.38 39.52 -29.82
C ALA A 10 25.67 38.73 -30.92
N SER A 11 26.05 37.47 -31.09
CA SER A 11 25.41 36.56 -32.04
C SER A 11 24.00 36.17 -31.55
N PRO A 12 22.96 36.22 -32.40
CA PRO A 12 21.59 35.90 -31.99
C PRO A 12 21.46 34.41 -31.66
N ALA A 13 20.94 34.11 -30.46
CA ALA A 13 20.68 32.75 -30.01
C ALA A 13 19.57 32.09 -30.85
N ALA A 14 19.78 30.84 -31.26
CA ALA A 14 18.81 30.06 -32.00
C ALA A 14 17.52 29.83 -31.17
N PRO A 15 16.33 29.86 -31.80
CA PRO A 15 15.07 29.64 -31.11
C PRO A 15 15.02 28.26 -30.46
N GLN A 16 14.79 28.23 -29.15
CA GLN A 16 14.63 27.00 -28.39
C GLN A 16 13.34 26.29 -28.81
N GLN A 17 13.47 25.09 -29.35
CA GLN A 17 12.32 24.20 -29.59
C GLN A 17 11.79 23.73 -28.23
N ILE A 18 10.58 24.17 -27.89
CA ILE A 18 9.87 23.73 -26.69
C ILE A 18 9.58 22.23 -26.88
N PRO A 19 10.05 21.33 -25.99
CA PRO A 19 9.72 19.93 -26.05
C PRO A 19 8.20 19.76 -25.95
N VAL A 20 7.61 19.16 -26.97
CA VAL A 20 6.18 18.81 -26.95
C VAL A 20 6.01 17.72 -25.89
N ALA A 21 5.31 18.03 -24.81
CA ALA A 21 5.01 17.09 -23.75
C ALA A 21 4.31 15.86 -24.37
N SER A 22 4.96 14.71 -24.28
CA SER A 22 4.35 13.45 -24.71
C SER A 22 3.18 13.16 -23.78
N SER A 23 2.00 13.00 -24.36
CA SER A 23 0.78 12.57 -23.65
C SER A 23 1.05 11.21 -23.01
N SER A 24 1.36 11.20 -21.72
CA SER A 24 1.46 9.97 -20.94
C SER A 24 0.05 9.40 -20.81
N ASN A 25 -0.23 8.30 -21.49
CA ASN A 25 -1.41 7.49 -21.22
C ASN A 25 -1.23 6.86 -19.84
N SER A 26 -1.59 7.60 -18.79
CA SER A 26 -1.57 7.09 -17.43
C SER A 26 -2.52 5.90 -17.34
N PRO A 27 -2.08 4.72 -16.87
CA PRO A 27 -2.96 3.58 -16.72
C PRO A 27 -4.12 3.93 -15.79
N SER A 28 -5.32 3.46 -16.12
CA SER A 28 -6.51 3.74 -15.31
C SER A 28 -6.39 3.08 -13.93
N SER A 29 -7.01 3.69 -12.91
CA SER A 29 -7.03 3.14 -11.54
C SER A 29 -7.57 1.71 -11.44
N ALA A 30 -8.41 1.28 -12.38
CA ALA A 30 -8.94 -0.07 -12.43
C ALA A 30 -7.81 -1.11 -12.65
N ASN A 31 -6.83 -0.79 -13.49
CA ASN A 31 -5.68 -1.66 -13.72
C ASN A 31 -4.79 -1.78 -12.47
N ALA A 32 -4.66 -0.69 -11.71
CA ALA A 32 -3.90 -0.66 -10.46
C ALA A 32 -4.52 -1.58 -9.39
N LEU A 33 -5.85 -1.51 -9.22
CA LEU A 33 -6.56 -2.38 -8.29
C LEU A 33 -6.52 -3.86 -8.73
N ALA A 34 -6.65 -4.13 -10.02
CA ALA A 34 -6.50 -5.48 -10.56
C ALA A 34 -5.08 -6.03 -10.30
N THR A 35 -4.05 -5.19 -10.47
CA THR A 35 -2.66 -5.56 -10.20
C THR A 35 -2.46 -5.90 -8.72
N LEU A 36 -2.96 -5.07 -7.79
CA LEU A 36 -2.91 -5.35 -6.35
C LEU A 36 -3.62 -6.67 -5.99
N ARG A 37 -4.81 -6.91 -6.54
CA ARG A 37 -5.57 -8.16 -6.32
C ARG A 37 -4.82 -9.38 -6.85
N SER A 38 -4.08 -9.25 -7.95
CA SER A 38 -3.25 -10.33 -8.49
C SER A 38 -2.06 -10.68 -7.59
N PHE A 39 -1.63 -9.71 -6.78
CA PHE A 39 -0.52 -9.87 -5.83
C PHE A 39 -0.94 -10.63 -4.58
N SER A 40 -2.08 -10.24 -4.00
CA SER A 40 -2.62 -10.88 -2.81
C SER A 40 -4.13 -10.74 -2.75
N THR A 41 -4.81 -11.83 -2.40
CA THR A 41 -6.23 -11.82 -2.05
C THR A 41 -6.46 -11.68 -0.55
N LEU A 42 -5.39 -11.58 0.24
CA LEU A 42 -5.44 -11.55 1.71
C LEU A 42 -5.62 -10.14 2.27
N LEU A 43 -5.42 -9.11 1.45
CA LEU A 43 -5.48 -7.71 1.83
C LEU A 43 -6.10 -6.86 0.74
N VAL A 44 -6.54 -5.67 1.12
CA VAL A 44 -6.86 -4.57 0.22
C VAL A 44 -6.08 -3.33 0.64
N LEU A 45 -5.78 -2.44 -0.31
CA LEU A 45 -5.15 -1.14 -0.05
C LEU A 45 -6.06 0.05 -0.39
N LYS A 46 -7.30 -0.20 -0.84
CA LYS A 46 -8.31 0.82 -1.13
C LYS A 46 -9.63 0.47 -0.42
N PRO A 47 -10.27 1.42 0.29
CA PRO A 47 -9.86 2.82 0.48
C PRO A 47 -8.60 2.98 1.33
N HIS A 48 -8.27 2.04 2.21
CA HIS A 48 -7.02 2.00 2.97
C HIS A 48 -6.59 0.54 3.16
N PHE A 49 -5.45 0.30 3.83
CA PHE A 49 -5.02 -1.06 4.16
C PHE A 49 -6.03 -1.78 5.04
N ALA A 50 -6.49 -2.96 4.63
CA ALA A 50 -7.29 -3.86 5.48
C ALA A 50 -6.97 -5.33 5.19
N ALA A 51 -7.10 -6.16 6.22
CA ALA A 51 -7.03 -7.61 6.06
C ALA A 51 -8.39 -8.15 5.59
N VAL A 52 -8.36 -9.07 4.62
CA VAL A 52 -9.56 -9.70 4.10
C VAL A 52 -9.97 -10.85 5.01
N GLN A 53 -11.14 -10.75 5.62
CA GLN A 53 -11.77 -11.82 6.36
C GLN A 53 -12.48 -12.79 5.40
N PRO A 54 -12.08 -14.08 5.34
CA PRO A 54 -12.71 -15.04 4.44
C PRO A 54 -14.20 -15.25 4.75
N ASP A 55 -15.01 -15.50 3.72
CA ASP A 55 -16.45 -15.67 3.89
C ASP A 55 -16.81 -16.90 4.75
N GLY A 56 -17.82 -16.74 5.60
CA GLY A 56 -18.29 -17.78 6.51
C GLY A 56 -17.31 -18.07 7.66
N THR A 57 -16.47 -17.09 8.02
CA THR A 57 -15.56 -17.17 9.17
C THR A 57 -15.93 -16.14 10.23
N ARG A 58 -15.52 -16.40 11.47
CA ARG A 58 -15.50 -15.38 12.54
C ARG A 58 -14.06 -15.02 12.88
N ALA A 59 -13.81 -13.75 13.20
CA ALA A 59 -12.54 -13.30 13.71
C ALA A 59 -12.45 -13.52 15.23
N VAL A 60 -11.31 -14.03 15.69
CA VAL A 60 -10.95 -14.14 17.11
C VAL A 60 -9.69 -13.31 17.34
N TYR A 61 -9.74 -12.40 18.30
CA TYR A 61 -8.68 -11.45 18.59
C TYR A 61 -7.87 -11.90 19.80
N TYR A 62 -6.56 -11.88 19.68
CA TYR A 62 -5.62 -12.15 20.75
C TYR A 62 -4.84 -10.89 21.06
N LYS A 63 -4.99 -10.42 22.30
CA LYS A 63 -4.34 -9.20 22.76
C LYS A 63 -2.95 -9.48 23.34
N ASP A 64 -2.06 -8.52 23.26
CA ASP A 64 -0.81 -8.50 24.04
C ASP A 64 -1.04 -7.95 25.46
N ASP A 65 0.04 -7.80 26.22
CA ASP A 65 0.06 -7.24 27.57
C ASP A 65 -0.32 -5.75 27.64
N GLN A 66 -0.26 -5.06 26.51
CA GLN A 66 -0.69 -3.66 26.34
C GLN A 66 -2.12 -3.55 25.78
N ASN A 67 -2.86 -4.65 25.71
CA ASN A 67 -4.22 -4.74 25.17
C ASN A 67 -4.35 -4.35 23.68
N ARG A 68 -3.28 -4.51 22.90
CA ARG A 68 -3.26 -4.31 21.44
C ARG A 68 -3.44 -5.63 20.71
N ASP A 69 -3.94 -5.60 19.47
CA ASP A 69 -4.16 -6.82 18.68
C ASP A 69 -2.85 -7.42 18.20
N LYS A 70 -2.41 -8.52 18.83
CA LYS A 70 -1.20 -9.25 18.44
C LYS A 70 -1.46 -10.29 17.38
N ASN A 71 -2.61 -10.96 17.47
CA ASN A 71 -3.05 -11.90 16.45
C ASN A 71 -4.56 -11.80 16.21
N ILE A 72 -4.96 -12.04 14.96
CA ILE A 72 -6.35 -12.24 14.57
C ILE A 72 -6.41 -13.59 13.86
N GLU A 73 -7.28 -14.49 14.33
CA GLU A 73 -7.51 -15.78 13.68
C GLU A 73 -8.92 -15.83 13.09
N PHE A 74 -9.01 -16.27 11.84
CA PHE A 74 -10.27 -16.49 11.15
C PHE A 74 -10.67 -17.96 11.29
N ILE A 75 -11.73 -18.20 12.05
CA ILE A 75 -12.23 -19.54 12.36
C ILE A 75 -13.41 -19.86 11.44
N GLY A 76 -13.28 -20.93 10.65
CA GLY A 76 -14.34 -21.41 9.78
C GLY A 76 -15.45 -22.17 10.54
N THR A 77 -16.51 -22.54 9.81
CA THR A 77 -17.67 -23.29 10.36
C THR A 77 -17.30 -24.65 10.97
N GLY A 78 -16.23 -25.29 10.48
CA GLY A 78 -15.70 -26.54 11.02
C GLY A 78 -14.78 -26.37 12.24
N GLY A 79 -14.66 -25.16 12.79
CA GLY A 79 -13.78 -24.86 13.93
C GLY A 79 -12.29 -24.73 13.59
N ASN A 80 -11.89 -25.00 12.35
CA ASN A 80 -10.51 -24.86 11.89
C ASN A 80 -10.13 -23.39 11.66
N VAL A 81 -8.87 -23.06 11.94
CA VAL A 81 -8.26 -21.78 11.53
C VAL A 81 -8.03 -21.83 10.02
N VAL A 82 -8.64 -20.89 9.30
CA VAL A 82 -8.51 -20.77 7.82
C VAL A 82 -7.72 -19.54 7.39
N GLY A 83 -7.43 -18.65 8.34
CA GLY A 83 -6.52 -17.55 8.12
C GLY A 83 -6.03 -16.95 9.44
N LYS A 84 -4.88 -16.28 9.37
CA LYS A 84 -4.25 -15.63 10.51
C LYS A 84 -3.62 -14.31 10.09
N VAL A 85 -3.77 -13.30 10.93
CA VAL A 85 -3.02 -12.04 10.88
C VAL A 85 -2.17 -11.98 12.15
N ALA A 86 -0.86 -11.93 12.01
CA ALA A 86 0.06 -11.67 13.12
C ALA A 86 0.59 -10.25 12.99
N VAL A 87 0.62 -9.51 14.09
CA VAL A 87 0.94 -8.09 14.13
C VAL A 87 2.14 -7.88 15.03
N GLU A 88 3.11 -7.10 14.57
CA GLU A 88 4.24 -6.62 15.37
C GLU A 88 4.15 -5.10 15.48
N TYR A 89 4.32 -4.58 16.68
CA TYR A 89 4.31 -3.15 16.97
C TYR A 89 5.75 -2.62 17.12
N TYR A 90 5.94 -1.31 16.88
CA TYR A 90 7.17 -0.66 17.29
C TYR A 90 7.31 -0.68 18.83
N PRO A 91 8.54 -0.81 19.37
CA PRO A 91 8.77 -0.71 20.81
C PRO A 91 8.23 0.60 21.38
N ASN A 92 7.49 0.54 22.48
CA ASN A 92 6.91 1.70 23.18
C ASN A 92 5.98 2.58 22.32
N SER A 93 5.37 2.02 21.27
CA SER A 93 4.42 2.73 20.39
C SER A 93 3.19 1.88 20.11
N ASN A 94 2.07 2.51 19.78
CA ASN A 94 0.87 1.82 19.29
C ASN A 94 0.89 1.60 17.77
N ASN A 95 1.93 2.04 17.09
CA ASN A 95 2.06 1.89 15.65
C ASN A 95 2.51 0.48 15.29
N ILE A 96 1.79 -0.13 14.36
CA ILE A 96 2.11 -1.43 13.80
C ILE A 96 3.35 -1.30 12.89
N ARG A 97 4.40 -2.05 13.21
CA ARG A 97 5.61 -2.12 12.39
C ARG A 97 5.39 -2.96 11.14
N TYR A 98 4.81 -4.14 11.31
CA TYR A 98 4.45 -5.02 10.20
C TYR A 98 3.30 -5.96 10.57
N ALA A 99 2.64 -6.50 9.55
CA ALA A 99 1.66 -7.56 9.66
C ALA A 99 2.03 -8.74 8.76
N ILE A 100 1.74 -9.96 9.21
CA ILE A 100 1.90 -11.20 8.46
C ILE A 100 0.54 -11.85 8.32
N LEU A 101 0.03 -11.91 7.10
CA LEU A 101 -1.22 -12.56 6.74
C LEU A 101 -0.92 -13.94 6.20
N ARG A 102 -1.66 -14.95 6.66
CA ARG A 102 -1.52 -16.35 6.22
C ARG A 102 -2.89 -16.93 5.96
N ALA A 103 -3.01 -17.69 4.87
CA ALA A 103 -4.21 -18.46 4.56
C ALA A 103 -3.93 -19.96 4.70
N TYR A 104 -4.95 -20.69 5.13
CA TYR A 104 -4.92 -22.13 5.29
C TYR A 104 -6.15 -22.76 4.62
N PRO A 105 -6.04 -23.99 4.08
CA PRO A 105 -7.20 -24.71 3.56
C PRO A 105 -8.29 -24.89 4.61
N ARG A 106 -9.57 -24.86 4.19
CA ARG A 106 -10.72 -25.05 5.10
C ARG A 106 -10.70 -26.38 5.85
N THR A 107 -10.10 -27.40 5.25
CA THR A 107 -9.90 -28.74 5.81
C THR A 107 -8.76 -28.80 6.84
N GLY A 108 -8.07 -27.68 7.10
CA GLY A 108 -6.79 -27.65 7.78
C GLY A 108 -5.64 -28.09 6.87
N GLY A 109 -4.42 -27.98 7.39
CA GLY A 109 -3.20 -28.42 6.69
C GLY A 109 -2.14 -27.34 6.56
N ARG A 110 -1.30 -27.47 5.54
CA ARG A 110 -0.22 -26.52 5.26
C ARG A 110 -0.78 -25.19 4.74
N MET A 111 -0.07 -24.12 5.04
CA MET A 111 -0.36 -22.77 4.55
C MET A 111 -0.47 -22.77 3.02
N SER A 112 -1.53 -22.15 2.49
CA SER A 112 -1.80 -22.07 1.05
C SER A 112 -1.33 -20.76 0.43
N ASP A 113 -1.27 -19.68 1.22
CA ASP A 113 -0.82 -18.36 0.77
C ASP A 113 -0.35 -17.51 1.94
N SER A 114 0.40 -16.44 1.66
CA SER A 114 0.87 -15.49 2.66
C SER A 114 1.15 -14.11 2.07
N ALA A 115 1.03 -13.08 2.90
CA ALA A 115 1.52 -11.74 2.63
C ALA A 115 2.22 -11.17 3.86
N PHE A 116 3.38 -10.58 3.66
CA PHE A 116 4.07 -9.74 4.65
C PHE A 116 3.87 -8.28 4.25
N VAL A 117 3.48 -7.45 5.20
CA VAL A 117 3.24 -6.03 4.96
C VAL A 117 3.98 -5.24 6.02
N LYS A 118 4.91 -4.40 5.59
CA LYS A 118 5.63 -3.46 6.47
C LYS A 118 5.07 -2.06 6.25
N PHE A 119 4.92 -1.34 7.35
CA PHE A 119 4.36 0.01 7.34
C PHE A 119 5.44 1.03 7.70
N SER A 120 5.52 2.08 6.89
CA SER A 120 6.29 3.28 7.20
C SER A 120 5.33 4.41 7.56
N TYR A 121 5.77 5.30 8.44
CA TYR A 121 4.95 6.39 8.95
C TYR A 121 5.60 7.72 8.61
N ASN A 122 4.76 8.73 8.41
CA ASN A 122 5.24 10.10 8.36
C ASN A 122 5.91 10.46 9.70
N ALA A 123 7.02 11.21 9.67
CA ALA A 123 7.74 11.61 10.87
C ALA A 123 6.95 12.64 11.71
N ASP A 124 6.13 13.45 11.05
CA ASP A 124 5.38 14.55 11.66
C ASP A 124 4.00 14.12 12.16
N GLU A 125 3.41 13.10 11.52
CA GLU A 125 2.07 12.60 11.83
C GLU A 125 2.07 11.08 11.96
N PRO A 126 1.32 10.48 12.92
CA PRO A 126 1.24 9.04 13.09
C PRO A 126 0.34 8.39 12.03
N ILE A 127 0.54 8.74 10.77
CA ILE A 127 -0.18 8.24 9.61
C ILE A 127 0.78 7.42 8.77
N VAL A 128 0.33 6.28 8.28
CA VAL A 128 1.11 5.43 7.37
C VAL A 128 1.34 6.19 6.07
N SER A 129 2.61 6.36 5.70
CA SER A 129 3.03 7.02 4.45
C SER A 129 3.29 6.00 3.35
N ASP A 130 3.76 4.81 3.69
CA ASP A 130 4.19 3.80 2.72
C ASP A 130 3.85 2.39 3.18
N TYR A 131 3.64 1.52 2.18
CA TYR A 131 3.46 0.09 2.36
C TYR A 131 4.50 -0.65 1.54
N LEU A 132 5.23 -1.55 2.19
CA LEU A 132 6.00 -2.59 1.51
C LEU A 132 5.21 -3.88 1.62
N VAL A 133 4.73 -4.40 0.49
CA VAL A 133 3.96 -5.64 0.40
C VAL A 133 4.80 -6.73 -0.26
N GLU A 134 5.10 -7.79 0.48
CA GLU A 134 5.81 -8.97 0.00
C GLU A 134 4.90 -10.20 0.00
N THR A 135 4.91 -10.94 -1.10
CA THR A 135 4.12 -12.17 -1.28
C THR A 135 4.97 -13.22 -2.00
N PRO A 136 4.54 -14.49 -2.07
CA PRO A 136 5.18 -15.47 -2.94
C PRO A 136 5.22 -15.07 -4.43
N ARG A 137 4.45 -14.06 -4.83
CA ARG A 137 4.35 -13.56 -6.21
C ARG A 137 5.31 -12.38 -6.47
N GLY A 138 5.94 -11.83 -5.44
CA GLY A 138 6.94 -10.75 -5.54
C GLY A 138 6.81 -9.71 -4.43
N GLN A 139 7.37 -8.52 -4.68
CA GLN A 139 7.27 -7.33 -3.84
C GLN A 139 6.61 -6.15 -4.58
N ILE A 140 5.86 -5.32 -3.86
CA ILE A 140 5.40 -3.99 -4.29
C ILE A 140 5.69 -3.00 -3.18
N ASP A 141 6.35 -1.90 -3.53
CA ASP A 141 6.44 -0.71 -2.69
C ASP A 141 5.36 0.29 -3.11
N THR A 142 4.74 0.95 -2.14
CA THR A 142 3.74 1.97 -2.42
C THR A 142 3.97 3.20 -1.57
N GLU A 143 3.73 4.37 -2.16
CA GLU A 143 3.89 5.66 -1.51
C GLU A 143 2.55 6.43 -1.54
N LEU A 144 2.13 6.95 -0.40
CA LEU A 144 0.98 7.85 -0.31
C LEU A 144 1.40 9.29 -0.57
N PHE A 145 0.65 9.99 -1.42
CA PHE A 145 0.90 11.40 -1.74
C PHE A 145 -0.39 12.20 -1.89
N GLY A 146 -0.33 13.49 -1.56
CA GLY A 146 -1.46 14.41 -1.69
C GLY A 146 -1.70 14.84 -3.14
N GLY A 147 -2.96 14.86 -3.55
CA GLY A 147 -3.43 15.49 -4.78
C GLY A 147 -3.67 17.00 -4.60
N ALA A 148 -3.72 17.74 -5.72
CA ALA A 148 -3.97 19.19 -5.70
C ALA A 148 -5.36 19.57 -5.16
N ASP A 149 -6.30 18.62 -5.15
CA ASP A 149 -7.66 18.74 -4.61
C ASP A 149 -7.76 18.32 -3.13
N GLY A 150 -6.64 17.99 -2.48
CA GLY A 150 -6.59 17.47 -1.11
C GLY A 150 -6.92 15.98 -1.00
N SER A 151 -7.14 15.27 -2.11
CA SER A 151 -7.24 13.81 -2.11
C SER A 151 -5.92 13.17 -1.68
N ILE A 152 -5.97 11.96 -1.15
CA ILE A 152 -4.77 11.11 -0.97
C ILE A 152 -4.78 10.09 -2.09
N ASN A 153 -3.64 9.94 -2.74
CA ASN A 153 -3.42 8.98 -3.82
C ASN A 153 -2.27 8.05 -3.41
N MET A 154 -2.21 6.88 -4.03
CA MET A 154 -1.17 5.90 -3.77
C MET A 154 -0.46 5.54 -5.07
N LEU A 155 0.86 5.76 -5.11
CA LEU A 155 1.73 5.30 -6.19
C LEU A 155 2.11 3.85 -5.93
N LEU A 156 1.98 2.99 -6.95
CA LEU A 156 2.47 1.62 -6.93
C LEU A 156 3.81 1.60 -7.68
N ASP A 157 4.90 1.33 -6.96
CA ASP A 157 6.23 1.20 -7.55
C ASP A 157 6.40 -0.19 -8.18
N LEU A 158 6.02 -0.24 -9.45
CA LEU A 158 6.02 -1.41 -10.31
C LEU A 158 6.84 -1.07 -11.57
N PRO A 159 7.29 -2.07 -12.36
CA PRO A 159 7.99 -1.81 -13.62
C PRO A 159 7.25 -0.83 -14.55
N GLN A 160 5.92 -0.86 -14.51
CA GLN A 160 5.08 0.21 -15.00
C GLN A 160 4.34 0.82 -13.81
N GLN A 161 4.75 2.02 -13.40
CA GLN A 161 4.12 2.73 -12.29
C GLN A 161 2.63 2.93 -12.54
N GLN A 162 1.84 2.75 -11.48
CA GLN A 162 0.38 2.91 -11.53
C GLN A 162 -0.08 3.73 -10.32
N VAL A 163 -1.17 4.47 -10.46
CA VAL A 163 -1.72 5.29 -9.37
C VAL A 163 -3.10 4.77 -9.00
N VAL A 164 -3.30 4.58 -7.69
CA VAL A 164 -4.61 4.35 -7.09
C VAL A 164 -5.10 5.68 -6.52
N TYR A 165 -6.15 6.24 -7.12
CA TYR A 165 -6.70 7.52 -6.70
C TYR A 165 -7.67 7.38 -5.53
N ASN A 166 -7.79 8.44 -4.73
CA ASN A 166 -8.78 8.58 -3.65
C ASN A 166 -8.69 7.44 -2.62
N VAL A 167 -7.48 7.19 -2.11
CA VAL A 167 -7.27 6.37 -0.92
C VAL A 167 -7.48 7.22 0.34
N GLN A 168 -7.51 6.57 1.49
CA GLN A 168 -7.66 7.15 2.81
C GLN A 168 -6.39 6.89 3.60
N ALA A 169 -5.96 7.90 4.36
CA ALA A 169 -4.95 7.73 5.39
C ALA A 169 -5.39 6.69 6.42
N TRP A 170 -4.43 5.93 6.93
CA TRP A 170 -4.64 4.99 8.03
C TRP A 170 -3.62 5.29 9.12
N ASP A 171 -4.08 5.30 10.37
CA ASP A 171 -3.27 5.63 11.54
C ASP A 171 -2.31 4.50 11.95
N GLY A 172 -2.49 3.31 11.38
CA GLY A 172 -1.62 2.18 11.62
C GLY A 172 -1.68 1.63 13.04
N THR A 173 -2.75 1.87 13.80
CA THR A 173 -2.86 1.44 15.21
C THR A 173 -3.60 0.12 15.40
N SER A 174 -4.48 -0.22 14.46
CA SER A 174 -5.29 -1.45 14.47
C SER A 174 -5.51 -1.97 13.06
N ILE A 175 -5.55 -3.28 12.86
CA ILE A 175 -5.78 -3.90 11.55
C ILE A 175 -7.30 -3.90 11.26
N PRO A 176 -7.79 -3.10 10.31
CA PRO A 176 -9.19 -3.16 9.93
C PRO A 176 -9.45 -4.46 9.14
N LEU A 177 -10.66 -4.98 9.28
CA LEU A 177 -11.12 -6.18 8.58
C LEU A 177 -12.19 -5.82 7.55
N VAL A 178 -12.09 -6.40 6.37
CA VAL A 178 -13.13 -6.32 5.34
C VAL A 178 -13.60 -7.72 4.93
N PRO A 179 -14.91 -7.97 4.76
CA PRO A 179 -15.39 -9.26 4.26
C PRO A 179 -14.88 -9.56 2.86
N ALA A 180 -14.50 -10.81 2.57
CA ALA A 180 -14.08 -11.21 1.22
C ALA A 180 -15.15 -10.92 0.16
N SER A 181 -16.42 -11.11 0.50
CA SER A 181 -17.57 -10.78 -0.35
C SER A 181 -17.71 -9.30 -0.75
N SER A 182 -17.06 -8.36 -0.03
CA SER A 182 -17.05 -6.93 -0.43
C SER A 182 -15.93 -6.58 -1.40
N VAL A 183 -14.91 -7.43 -1.57
CA VAL A 183 -13.72 -7.14 -2.38
C VAL A 183 -13.92 -7.46 -3.87
N VAL A 184 -14.86 -8.34 -4.21
CA VAL A 184 -15.07 -8.86 -5.58
C VAL A 184 -15.96 -7.94 -6.44
N ARG A 185 -16.58 -6.90 -5.85
CA ARG A 185 -17.68 -6.15 -6.49
C ARG A 185 -17.29 -4.85 -7.23
N ASP A 186 -16.01 -4.53 -7.37
CA ASP A 186 -15.56 -3.40 -8.22
C ASP A 186 -15.03 -3.86 -9.58
#